data_AF-A0A848D9C2-F1
#
_entry.id   AF-A0A848D9C2-F1
#
_cell.length_a   1.000
_cell.length_b   1.000
_cell.length_c   1.000
_cell.angle_alpha   90.00
_cell.angle_beta   90.00
_cell.angle_gamma   90.00
#
_symmetry.space_group_name_H-M   'P 1'
#
loop_
_entity.id
_entity.type
_entity.pdbx_description
1 polymer ?
#
loop_
_entity_poly.entity_id
_entity_poly.type
_entity_poly.pdbx_seq_one_letter_code
_entity_poly.pdbx_strand_id
1 'polypeptide(L)'
;MKSHTMDEYKEIGMDFKILNDFMVHLIVKVGKYGKLKYGDKMSKELDKINQIQSDLEEEMFKEYPKDANTEIFYGKRPDITNLLKEYYEIPNR
;
A
#
# COMPACT_ATOMS: atom_id res chain seq x y z
N MET A 1 26.30 7.44 0.78
CA MET A 1 26.30 6.00 1.13
C MET A 1 24.88 5.52 0.91
N LYS A 2 24.67 4.34 0.32
CA LYS A 2 23.31 3.81 0.11
C LYS A 2 22.68 3.54 1.48
N SER A 3 21.49 4.05 1.73
CA SER A 3 20.80 3.86 3.00
C SER A 3 20.15 2.48 3.06
N HIS A 4 19.65 1.99 1.92
CA HIS A 4 18.92 0.73 1.79
C HIS A 4 19.42 -0.08 0.59
N THR A 5 19.15 -1.38 0.60
CA THR A 5 19.36 -2.29 -0.51
C THR A 5 18.20 -2.21 -1.50
N MET A 6 18.45 -2.60 -2.75
CA MET A 6 17.40 -2.65 -3.77
C MET A 6 16.31 -3.67 -3.43
N ASP A 7 16.65 -4.73 -2.69
CA ASP A 7 15.68 -5.74 -2.27
C ASP A 7 14.79 -5.24 -1.13
N GLU A 8 15.31 -4.45 -0.19
CA GLU A 8 14.49 -3.76 0.82
C GLU A 8 13.45 -2.82 0.17
N TYR A 9 13.82 -2.10 -0.90
CA TYR A 9 12.86 -1.30 -1.66
C TYR A 9 11.76 -2.15 -2.33
N LYS A 10 12.09 -3.35 -2.82
CA LYS A 10 11.09 -4.26 -3.41
C LYS A 10 10.14 -4.81 -2.35
N GLU A 11 10.67 -5.19 -1.19
CA GLU A 11 9.89 -5.70 -0.06
C GLU A 11 8.92 -4.62 0.43
N ILE A 12 9.43 -3.43 0.77
CA ILE A 12 8.58 -2.35 1.28
C ILE A 12 7.60 -1.85 0.20
N GLY A 13 8.00 -1.85 -1.07
CA GLY A 13 7.10 -1.52 -2.19
C GLY A 13 5.93 -2.50 -2.31
N MET A 14 6.14 -3.79 -2.06
CA MET A 14 5.06 -4.78 -1.98
C MET A 14 4.14 -4.51 -0.80
N ASP A 15 4.69 -4.21 0.38
CA ASP A 15 3.90 -3.91 1.58
C ASP A 15 3.01 -2.67 1.38
N PHE A 16 3.52 -1.61 0.75
CA PHE A 16 2.73 -0.42 0.42
C PHE A 16 1.59 -0.73 -0.55
N LYS A 17 1.80 -1.58 -1.56
CA LYS A 17 0.73 -1.99 -2.49
C LYS A 17 -0.38 -2.72 -1.75
N ILE A 18 -0.02 -3.67 -0.89
CA ILE A 18 -0.96 -4.41 -0.06
C ILE A 18 -1.74 -3.45 0.85
N LEU A 19 -1.03 -2.61 1.61
CA LEU A 19 -1.64 -1.64 2.51
C LEU A 19 -2.61 -0.70 1.79
N ASN A 20 -2.23 -0.18 0.62
CA ASN A 20 -3.07 0.68 -0.20
C ASN A 20 -4.38 -0.01 -0.61
N ASP A 21 -4.31 -1.24 -1.10
CA ASP A 21 -5.50 -1.99 -1.51
C ASP A 21 -6.42 -2.28 -0.31
N PHE A 22 -5.84 -2.65 0.84
CA PHE A 22 -6.60 -2.86 2.08
C PHE A 22 -7.27 -1.59 2.58
N MET A 23 -6.56 -0.45 2.56
CA MET A 23 -7.10 0.84 2.97
C MET A 23 -8.23 1.29 2.06
N VAL A 24 -8.07 1.17 0.74
CA VAL A 24 -9.12 1.48 -0.24
C VAL A 24 -10.35 0.59 0.00
N HIS A 25 -10.16 -0.72 0.19
CA HIS A 25 -11.25 -1.64 0.51
C HIS A 25 -12.02 -1.20 1.76
N LEU A 26 -11.30 -0.85 2.83
CA LEU A 26 -11.90 -0.43 4.09
C LEU A 26 -12.61 0.93 3.98
N ILE A 27 -12.03 1.91 3.28
CA ILE A 27 -12.66 3.21 3.00
C ILE A 27 -14.00 3.02 2.30
N VAL A 28 -14.04 2.20 1.24
CA VAL A 28 -15.26 1.90 0.50
C VAL A 28 -16.29 1.19 1.40
N LYS A 29 -15.85 0.22 2.21
CA LYS A 29 -16.72 -0.52 3.13
C LYS A 29 -17.33 0.40 4.18
N VAL A 30 -16.53 1.22 4.85
CA VAL A 30 -16.98 2.21 5.86
C VAL A 30 -17.94 3.23 5.24
N GLY A 31 -17.63 3.71 4.03
CA GLY A 31 -18.51 4.61 3.28
C GLY A 31 -19.90 4.01 3.04
N LYS A 32 -19.98 2.73 2.65
CA LYS A 32 -21.25 2.01 2.45
C LYS A 32 -22.11 1.88 3.71
N TYR A 33 -21.52 1.87 4.91
CA TYR A 33 -22.26 1.86 6.18
C TYR A 33 -22.78 3.25 6.63
N GLY A 34 -22.89 4.20 5.70
CA GLY A 34 -23.41 5.55 5.98
C GLY A 34 -22.45 6.39 6.85
N LYS A 35 -21.17 6.02 6.88
CA LYS A 35 -20.14 6.69 7.67
C LYS A 35 -19.13 7.43 6.79
N LEU A 36 -19.63 8.22 5.83
CA LEU A 36 -18.79 8.99 4.90
C LEU A 36 -17.71 9.82 5.62
N LYS A 37 -18.06 10.47 6.75
CA LYS A 37 -17.08 11.21 7.58
C LYS A 37 -15.89 10.38 8.06
N TYR A 38 -16.04 9.07 8.25
CA TYR A 38 -14.95 8.17 8.64
C TYR A 38 -14.19 7.69 7.40
N GLY A 39 -14.87 7.47 6.27
CA GLY A 39 -14.22 7.23 4.98
C GLY A 39 -13.30 8.40 4.57
N ASP A 40 -13.78 9.63 4.70
CA ASP A 40 -13.00 10.84 4.40
C ASP A 40 -11.78 10.98 5.31
N LYS A 41 -11.93 10.69 6.61
CA LYS A 41 -10.81 10.68 7.56
C LYS A 41 -9.76 9.64 7.16
N MET A 42 -10.19 8.44 6.81
CA MET A 42 -9.30 7.38 6.37
C MET A 42 -8.61 7.70 5.05
N SER A 43 -9.30 8.35 4.11
CA SER A 43 -8.71 8.81 2.85
C SER A 43 -7.58 9.80 3.10
N LYS A 44 -7.76 10.74 4.05
CA LYS A 44 -6.70 11.70 4.42
C LYS A 44 -5.47 11.02 5.03
N GLU A 45 -5.66 9.97 5.82
CA GLU A 45 -4.52 9.20 6.34
C GLU A 45 -3.85 8.38 5.23
N LEU A 46 -4.63 7.86 4.26
CA LEU A 46 -4.10 7.19 3.08
C LEU A 46 -3.22 8.12 2.24
N ASP A 47 -3.62 9.40 2.08
CA ASP A 47 -2.81 10.39 1.36
C ASP A 47 -1.43 10.58 2.00
N LYS A 48 -1.33 10.59 3.34
CA LYS A 48 -0.04 10.68 4.04
C LYS A 48 0.82 9.45 3.83
N ILE A 49 0.21 8.26 3.80
CA ILE A 49 0.91 7.00 3.52
C ILE A 49 1.46 7.02 2.08
N ASN A 50 0.66 7.51 1.13
CA ASN A 50 1.10 7.68 -0.26
C ASN A 50 2.25 8.69 -0.40
N GLN A 51 2.29 9.73 0.44
CA GLN A 51 3.43 10.65 0.47
C GLN A 51 4.71 9.92 0.91
N ILE A 52 4.66 9.12 1.97
CA ILE A 52 5.83 8.32 2.42
C ILE A 52 6.28 7.37 1.29
N GLN A 53 5.33 6.75 0.59
CA GLN A 53 5.62 5.90 -0.55
C GLN A 53 6.36 6.65 -1.67
N SER A 54 5.92 7.88 -1.98
CA SER A 54 6.56 8.75 -2.97
C SER A 54 7.97 9.17 -2.53
N ASP A 55 8.17 9.47 -1.25
CA ASP A 55 9.47 9.87 -0.72
C ASP A 55 10.48 8.71 -0.83
N LEU A 56 10.05 7.48 -0.51
CA LEU A 56 10.87 6.27 -0.67
C LEU A 56 11.18 5.94 -2.13
N GLU A 57 10.23 6.18 -3.04
CA GLU A 57 10.48 6.07 -4.48
C GLU A 57 11.60 7.04 -4.89
N GLU A 58 11.51 8.31 -4.48
CA GLU A 58 12.54 9.29 -4.82
C GLU A 58 13.93 8.88 -4.30
N GLU A 59 14.00 8.37 -3.07
CA GLU A 59 15.25 7.86 -2.49
C GLU A 59 15.79 6.68 -3.31
N MET A 60 14.94 5.72 -3.70
CA MET A 60 15.33 4.60 -4.55
C MET A 60 15.91 5.08 -5.89
N PHE A 61 15.28 6.05 -6.56
CA PHE A 61 15.79 6.62 -7.81
C PHE A 61 17.12 7.36 -7.63
N LYS A 62 17.34 8.01 -6.48
CA LYS A 62 18.61 8.67 -6.14
C LYS A 62 19.71 7.64 -5.89
N GLU A 63 19.41 6.53 -5.21
CA GLU A 63 20.41 5.53 -4.81
C GLU A 63 20.71 4.48 -5.90
N TYR A 64 19.73 4.15 -6.73
CA TYR A 64 19.77 3.08 -7.73
C TYR A 64 19.25 3.52 -9.11
N PRO A 65 19.77 4.59 -9.73
CA PRO A 65 19.18 5.17 -10.96
C PRO A 65 19.10 4.23 -12.17
N LYS A 66 19.86 3.12 -12.18
CA LYS A 66 19.83 2.10 -13.25
C LYS A 66 18.83 0.98 -12.99
N ASP A 67 18.56 0.68 -11.73
CA ASP A 67 17.73 -0.46 -11.30
C ASP A 67 16.35 0.00 -10.79
N ALA A 68 16.22 1.29 -10.45
CA ALA A 68 15.00 1.91 -9.96
C ALA A 68 13.88 1.81 -11.00
N ASN A 69 12.68 1.49 -10.51
CA ASN A 69 11.50 1.34 -11.33
C ASN A 69 10.24 1.68 -10.51
N THR A 70 9.41 2.58 -11.05
CA THR A 70 8.11 2.95 -10.46
C THR A 70 7.21 1.74 -10.19
N GLU A 71 7.35 0.66 -10.97
CA GLU A 71 6.61 -0.60 -10.81
C GLU A 71 6.82 -1.24 -9.43
N ILE A 72 7.92 -0.94 -8.75
CA ILE A 72 8.19 -1.45 -7.40
C ILE A 72 7.12 -0.97 -6.41
N PHE A 73 6.70 0.29 -6.53
CA PHE A 73 5.72 0.92 -5.66
C PHE A 73 4.31 0.93 -6.27
N TYR A 74 4.18 1.14 -7.58
CA TYR A 74 2.89 1.39 -8.24
C TYR A 74 2.45 0.31 -9.22
N GLY A 75 3.32 -0.67 -9.47
CA GLY A 75 3.09 -1.73 -10.44
C GLY A 75 2.05 -2.75 -10.00
N LYS A 76 2.06 -3.91 -10.68
CA LYS A 76 1.11 -4.99 -10.43
C LYS A 76 0.99 -5.30 -8.93
N ARG A 77 -0.25 -5.31 -8.45
CA ARG A 77 -0.63 -5.57 -7.07
C ARG A 77 -1.03 -7.03 -6.88
N PRO A 78 -0.74 -7.64 -5.72
CA PRO A 78 -1.30 -8.94 -5.37
C PRO A 78 -2.82 -8.83 -5.25
N ASP A 79 -3.55 -9.88 -5.64
CA ASP A 79 -5.00 -9.91 -5.47
C ASP A 79 -5.36 -10.11 -3.99
N ILE A 80 -5.60 -9.00 -3.29
CA ILE A 80 -5.98 -9.03 -1.88
C ILE A 80 -7.35 -9.67 -1.64
N THR A 81 -8.17 -9.91 -2.68
CA THR A 81 -9.47 -10.56 -2.55
C THR A 81 -9.32 -11.98 -2.00
N ASN A 82 -8.27 -12.70 -2.42
CA ASN A 82 -8.02 -14.05 -1.92
C ASN A 82 -7.53 -14.03 -0.46
N LEU A 83 -6.64 -13.09 -0.11
CA LEU A 83 -6.21 -12.88 1.29
C LEU A 83 -7.39 -12.52 2.20
N LEU A 84 -8.28 -11.64 1.73
CA LEU A 84 -9.49 -11.28 2.45
C LEU A 84 -10.45 -12.46 2.61
N LYS A 85 -10.61 -13.29 1.58
CA LYS A 85 -11.42 -14.52 1.68
C LYS A 85 -10.86 -15.45 2.73
N GLU A 86 -9.57 -15.76 2.72
CA GLU A 86 -8.94 -16.61 3.74
C GLU A 86 -9.13 -16.05 5.16
N TYR A 87 -9.03 -14.74 5.33
CA TYR A 87 -9.22 -14.08 6.64
C TYR A 87 -10.69 -14.08 7.11
N TYR A 88 -11.64 -13.85 6.21
CA TYR A 88 -13.08 -13.85 6.54
C TYR A 88 -13.69 -15.25 6.60
N GLU A 89 -13.06 -16.24 5.97
CA GLU A 89 -13.45 -17.64 6.03
C GLU A 89 -12.90 -18.37 7.26
N ILE A 90 -12.17 -17.70 8.17
CA ILE A 90 -11.93 -18.24 9.51
C ILE A 90 -13.32 -18.51 10.13
N PRO A 91 -13.74 -19.78 10.29
CA PRO A 91 -15.02 -20.08 10.88
C PRO A 91 -14.96 -19.55 12.31
N ASN A 92 -15.97 -18.80 12.73
CA ASN A 92 -16.18 -18.45 14.14
C ASN A 92 -15.88 -19.71 14.98
N ARG A 93 -14.74 -19.74 15.67
CA ARG A 93 -14.42 -20.75 16.67
C ARG A 93 -14.97 -20.30 18.01
#